data_AF-A0A200QMQ4-F1
#
_entry.id   AF-A0A200QMQ4-F1
#
_cell.length_a   1.000
_cell.length_b   1.000
_cell.length_c   1.000
_cell.angle_alpha   90.00
_cell.angle_beta   90.00
_cell.angle_gamma   90.00
#
_symmetry.space_group_name_H-M   'P 1'
#
loop_
_entity.id
_entity.type
_entity.pdbx_description
1 polymer ?
#
loop_
_entity_poly.entity_id
_entity_poly.type
_entity_poly.pdbx_seq_one_letter_code
_entity_poly.pdbx_strand_id
1 'polypeptide(L)'
;MHGFITGMKNLLGNGNCGYRVIAHQLGDNDDKGWKAIRKDMLCELDNNLSFYEKLWPDDEIKKMRNRNKYSTGEITEEEWFVMPEDAQVAAQAFRSVVVFISDLDNITFFPHQTSALVACHHRVIVIAFVNRNHFIGLNLEPNAPIPPPYYLWVRHSPVEAKSWLPTYEGRITEWRRIRNIIQNANPDDDINV
;
A
#
# COMPACT_ATOMS: atom_id res chain seq x y z
N MET A 1 0.34 -17.24 -9.24
CA MET A 1 -0.46 -16.13 -8.64
C MET A 1 -1.70 -15.75 -9.46
N HIS A 2 -1.90 -16.30 -10.68
CA HIS A 2 -3.06 -15.98 -11.54
C HIS A 2 -4.43 -16.44 -10.99
N GLY A 3 -4.48 -17.40 -10.07
CA GLY A 3 -5.73 -17.97 -9.55
C GLY A 3 -6.46 -17.15 -8.48
N PHE A 4 -5.88 -16.04 -8.01
CA PHE A 4 -6.48 -15.19 -6.97
C PHE A 4 -6.80 -13.77 -7.44
N ILE A 5 -6.41 -13.41 -8.67
CA ILE A 5 -6.64 -12.10 -9.26
C ILE A 5 -7.88 -12.21 -10.16
N THR A 6 -8.92 -11.45 -9.84
CA THR A 6 -10.20 -11.44 -10.58
C THR A 6 -10.29 -10.32 -11.61
N GLY A 7 -9.39 -9.34 -11.52
CA GLY A 7 -9.34 -8.23 -12.45
C GLY A 7 -8.11 -7.36 -12.26
N MET A 8 -7.82 -6.57 -13.28
CA MET A 8 -6.76 -5.57 -13.27
C MET A 8 -7.24 -4.29 -13.95
N LYS A 9 -6.78 -3.15 -13.46
CA LYS A 9 -7.03 -1.84 -14.04
C LYS A 9 -5.70 -1.15 -14.32
N ASN A 10 -5.37 -1.03 -15.60
CA ASN A 10 -4.26 -0.21 -16.05
C ASN A 10 -4.70 1.26 -16.11
N LEU A 11 -4.04 2.12 -15.33
CA LEU A 11 -4.34 3.55 -15.23
C LEU A 11 -3.31 4.37 -15.99
N LEU A 12 -3.62 5.64 -16.23
CA LEU A 12 -2.72 6.55 -16.95
C LEU A 12 -1.38 6.70 -16.23
N GLY A 13 -0.28 6.36 -16.91
CA GLY A 13 1.09 6.42 -16.39
C GLY A 13 1.75 7.78 -16.56
N ASN A 14 1.16 8.85 -16.02
CA ASN A 14 1.72 10.21 -16.09
C ASN A 14 2.36 10.66 -14.76
N GLY A 15 2.97 9.73 -14.03
CA GLY A 15 3.53 9.96 -12.69
C GLY A 15 2.50 9.97 -11.55
N ASN A 16 1.20 9.94 -11.84
CA ASN A 16 0.14 9.85 -10.82
C ASN A 16 -0.44 8.44 -10.63
N CYS A 17 0.09 7.43 -11.32
CA CYS A 17 -0.56 6.11 -11.39
C CYS A 17 -0.85 5.52 -10.00
N GLY A 18 0.06 5.61 -9.04
CA GLY A 18 -0.20 5.14 -7.67
C GLY A 18 -1.40 5.82 -7.01
N TYR A 19 -1.45 7.16 -7.02
CA TYR A 19 -2.59 7.93 -6.50
C TYR A 19 -3.91 7.62 -7.23
N ARG A 20 -3.85 7.38 -8.55
CA ARG A 20 -5.01 7.01 -9.36
C ARG A 20 -5.52 5.61 -8.99
N VAL A 21 -4.62 4.66 -8.69
CA VAL A 21 -5.01 3.33 -8.20
C VAL A 21 -5.79 3.45 -6.91
N ILE A 22 -5.29 4.25 -5.96
CA ILE A 22 -5.99 4.53 -4.70
C ILE A 22 -7.38 5.12 -4.97
N ALA A 23 -7.47 6.18 -5.78
CA ALA A 23 -8.75 6.82 -6.12
C ALA A 23 -9.75 5.81 -6.74
N HIS A 24 -9.31 5.03 -7.72
CA HIS A 24 -10.13 4.02 -8.38
C HIS A 24 -10.67 2.97 -7.39
N GLN A 25 -9.81 2.44 -6.52
CA GLN A 25 -10.21 1.41 -5.55
C GLN A 25 -11.04 1.93 -4.38
N LEU A 26 -11.03 3.25 -4.15
CA LEU A 26 -11.98 3.92 -3.28
C LEU A 26 -13.34 4.18 -3.94
N GLY A 27 -13.49 3.87 -5.24
CA GLY A 27 -14.70 4.12 -6.02
C GLY A 27 -14.82 5.55 -6.54
N ASP A 28 -13.73 6.33 -6.51
CA ASP A 28 -13.68 7.70 -7.03
C ASP A 28 -13.28 7.72 -8.52
N ASN A 29 -13.45 8.88 -9.15
CA ASN A 29 -13.02 9.14 -10.52
C ASN A 29 -11.49 9.12 -10.61
N ASP A 30 -10.94 8.19 -11.40
CA ASP A 30 -9.50 8.00 -11.59
C ASP A 30 -8.81 9.16 -12.32
N ASP A 31 -9.55 10.03 -13.03
CA ASP A 31 -9.03 11.21 -13.73
C ASP A 31 -8.83 12.44 -12.87
N LYS A 32 -9.63 12.60 -11.82
CA LYS A 32 -9.61 13.80 -10.96
C LYS A 32 -9.40 13.50 -9.49
N GLY A 33 -9.80 12.32 -9.02
CA GLY A 33 -9.75 11.90 -7.61
C GLY A 33 -8.34 11.86 -7.04
N TRP A 34 -7.33 11.57 -7.87
CA TRP A 34 -5.91 11.55 -7.43
C TRP A 34 -5.45 12.84 -6.74
N LYS A 35 -6.05 14.00 -7.07
CA LYS A 35 -5.75 15.28 -6.39
C LYS A 35 -6.26 15.29 -4.95
N ALA A 36 -7.46 14.74 -4.73
CA ALA A 36 -8.02 14.58 -3.40
C ALA A 36 -7.19 13.58 -2.59
N ILE A 37 -6.77 12.47 -3.21
CA ILE A 37 -5.89 11.48 -2.56
C ILE A 37 -4.61 12.13 -2.02
N ARG A 38 -3.88 12.89 -2.85
CA ARG A 38 -2.68 13.61 -2.41
C ARG A 38 -2.95 14.57 -1.25
N LYS A 39 -4.05 15.34 -1.34
CA LYS A 39 -4.44 16.29 -0.29
C LYS A 39 -4.75 15.60 1.03
N ASP A 40 -5.49 14.50 0.99
CA ASP A 40 -5.88 13.75 2.19
C ASP A 40 -4.67 13.04 2.82
N MET A 41 -3.76 12.51 1.99
CA MET A 41 -2.49 11.95 2.45
C MET A 41 -1.57 13.01 3.08
N LEU A 42 -1.51 14.22 2.53
CA LEU A 42 -0.78 15.33 3.15
C LEU A 42 -1.37 15.70 4.51
N CYS A 43 -2.70 15.81 4.59
CA CYS A 43 -3.41 16.09 5.83
C CYS A 43 -3.12 15.03 6.90
N GLU A 44 -3.13 13.75 6.51
CA GLU A 44 -2.77 12.64 7.38
C GLU A 44 -1.32 12.76 7.90
N LEU A 45 -0.36 13.03 7.02
CA LEU A 45 1.05 13.24 7.38
C LEU A 45 1.26 14.41 8.34
N ASP A 46 0.52 15.50 8.15
CA ASP A 46 0.60 16.69 8.98
C ASP A 46 -0.01 16.45 10.37
N ASN A 47 -1.13 15.73 10.45
CA ASN A 47 -1.84 15.47 11.71
C ASN A 47 -1.20 14.37 12.56
N ASN A 48 -0.52 13.41 11.94
CA ASN A 48 -0.01 12.21 12.63
C ASN A 48 1.52 12.07 12.55
N LEU A 49 2.23 13.19 12.44
CA LEU A 49 3.69 13.26 12.30
C LEU A 49 4.44 12.40 13.31
N SER A 50 4.05 12.42 14.59
CA SER A 50 4.74 11.67 15.67
C SER A 50 4.72 10.16 15.48
N PHE A 51 3.78 9.62 14.69
CA PHE A 51 3.82 8.22 14.29
C PHE A 51 4.87 8.01 13.20
N TYR A 52 4.86 8.85 12.16
CA TYR A 52 5.76 8.73 11.01
C TYR A 52 7.24 8.96 11.36
N GLU A 53 7.54 9.83 12.33
CA GLU A 53 8.89 10.03 12.89
C GLU A 53 9.47 8.76 13.54
N LYS A 54 8.63 7.77 13.89
CA LYS A 54 9.10 6.47 14.39
C LYS A 54 9.46 5.50 13.25
N LEU A 55 8.93 5.73 12.05
CA LEU A 55 9.12 4.86 10.90
C LEU A 55 10.26 5.36 10.02
N TRP A 56 10.37 6.68 9.82
CA TRP A 56 11.29 7.26 8.85
C TRP A 56 12.03 8.47 9.40
N PRO A 57 13.24 8.75 8.87
CA PRO A 57 13.97 9.97 9.19
C PRO A 57 13.27 11.22 8.63
N ASP A 58 13.59 12.37 9.22
CA ASP A 58 12.99 13.67 8.90
C ASP A 58 13.12 14.06 7.42
N ASP A 59 14.23 13.71 6.76
CA ASP A 59 14.43 14.01 5.35
C ASP A 59 13.44 13.26 4.47
N GLU A 60 13.14 12.00 4.81
CA GLU A 60 12.15 11.22 4.10
C GLU A 60 10.76 11.80 4.30
N ILE A 61 10.36 12.11 5.55
CA ILE A 61 9.07 12.76 5.85
C ILE A 61 8.90 14.06 5.05
N LYS A 62 9.96 14.87 4.92
CA LYS A 62 9.94 16.09 4.09
C LYS A 62 9.67 15.78 2.62
N LYS A 63 10.31 14.74 2.05
CA LYS A 63 10.00 14.29 0.68
C LYS A 63 8.54 13.86 0.56
N MET A 64 8.02 13.11 1.54
CA MET A 64 6.60 12.69 1.56
C MET A 64 5.64 13.88 1.54
N ARG A 65 5.90 14.89 2.34
CA ARG A 65 5.08 16.11 2.35
C ARG A 65 5.20 16.86 1.03
N ASN A 66 6.41 16.98 0.48
CA ASN A 66 6.63 17.72 -0.77
C ASN A 66 5.92 17.07 -1.96
N ARG A 67 6.02 15.75 -2.15
CA ARG A 67 5.29 15.05 -3.22
C ARG A 67 3.78 15.18 -3.08
N ASN A 68 3.24 15.07 -1.86
CA ASN A 68 1.79 15.18 -1.64
C ASN A 68 1.25 16.62 -1.69
N LYS A 69 2.08 17.67 -1.59
CA LYS A 69 1.69 19.09 -1.75
C LYS A 69 1.36 19.51 -3.17
N TYR A 70 1.77 18.73 -4.16
CA TYR A 70 1.87 19.15 -5.55
C TYR A 70 0.69 20.02 -6.04
N SER A 71 1.07 21.16 -6.63
CA SER A 71 0.19 22.20 -7.14
C SER A 71 0.53 22.52 -8.60
N THR A 72 -0.27 21.96 -9.51
CA THR A 72 -0.50 22.45 -10.88
C THR A 72 0.67 22.52 -11.90
N GLY A 73 1.89 22.09 -11.59
CA GLY A 73 3.07 22.11 -12.49
C GLY A 73 3.22 20.92 -13.46
N GLU A 74 4.40 20.67 -14.01
CA GLU A 74 4.73 19.35 -14.56
C GLU A 74 5.13 18.42 -13.40
N ILE A 75 4.82 17.12 -13.50
CA ILE A 75 5.19 16.13 -12.47
C ILE A 75 6.53 15.53 -12.86
N THR A 76 7.47 15.54 -11.94
CA THR A 76 8.74 14.84 -12.04
C THR A 76 8.71 13.58 -11.15
N GLU A 77 9.77 12.79 -11.20
CA GLU A 77 9.87 11.53 -10.44
C GLU A 77 9.82 11.78 -8.92
N GLU A 78 10.26 12.96 -8.49
CA GLU A 78 10.21 13.42 -7.10
C GLU A 78 8.78 13.52 -6.56
N GLU A 79 7.77 13.68 -7.42
CA GLU A 79 6.36 13.70 -7.01
C GLU A 79 5.61 12.40 -7.28
N TRP A 80 6.30 11.32 -7.65
CA TRP A 80 5.66 10.01 -7.81
C TRP A 80 5.21 9.42 -6.48
N PHE A 81 4.29 8.46 -6.56
CA PHE A 81 3.91 7.64 -5.42
C PHE A 81 5.05 6.65 -5.11
N VAL A 82 5.52 6.59 -3.87
CA VAL A 82 6.70 5.82 -3.46
C VAL A 82 6.32 4.75 -2.42
N MET A 83 6.84 3.55 -2.62
CA MET A 83 6.75 2.44 -1.67
C MET A 83 8.03 2.40 -0.82
N PRO A 84 7.96 2.08 0.48
CA PRO A 84 6.75 1.77 1.27
C PRO A 84 5.99 2.99 1.83
N GLU A 85 6.57 4.18 1.76
CA GLU A 85 6.18 5.37 2.52
C GLU A 85 4.72 5.80 2.25
N ASP A 86 4.37 6.00 0.98
CA ASP A 86 3.03 6.49 0.62
C ASP A 86 1.93 5.44 0.85
N ALA A 87 2.24 4.15 0.71
CA ALA A 87 1.27 3.10 0.97
C ALA A 87 0.85 3.05 2.44
N GLN A 88 1.79 3.26 3.36
CA GLN A 88 1.49 3.32 4.78
C GLN A 88 0.68 4.56 5.17
N VAL A 89 0.92 5.70 4.51
CA VAL A 89 0.08 6.89 4.67
C VAL A 89 -1.32 6.64 4.12
N ALA A 90 -1.42 6.10 2.91
CA ALA A 90 -2.71 5.78 2.29
C ALA A 90 -3.53 4.80 3.14
N ALA A 91 -2.90 3.78 3.71
CA ALA A 91 -3.58 2.83 4.59
C ALA A 91 -4.31 3.53 5.74
N GLN A 92 -3.64 4.50 6.39
CA GLN A 92 -4.26 5.27 7.46
C GLN A 92 -5.25 6.32 6.95
N ALA A 93 -4.86 7.15 5.99
CA ALA A 93 -5.68 8.25 5.46
C ALA A 93 -7.06 7.77 5.00
N PHE A 94 -7.12 6.57 4.40
CA PHE A 94 -8.35 5.99 3.88
C PHE A 94 -8.90 4.84 4.71
N ARG A 95 -8.34 4.60 5.91
CA ARG A 95 -8.75 3.54 6.84
C ARG A 95 -8.91 2.18 6.14
N SER A 96 -7.99 1.89 5.24
CA SER A 96 -8.03 0.75 4.32
C SER A 96 -6.77 -0.08 4.49
N VAL A 97 -6.87 -1.38 4.23
CA VAL A 97 -5.69 -2.24 4.09
C VAL A 97 -5.11 -2.01 2.70
N VAL A 98 -3.82 -1.72 2.60
CA VAL A 98 -3.14 -1.57 1.31
C VAL A 98 -2.24 -2.78 1.09
N VAL A 99 -2.47 -3.53 0.04
CA VAL A 99 -1.67 -4.68 -0.38
C VAL A 99 -0.83 -4.27 -1.56
N PHE A 100 0.48 -4.39 -1.41
CA PHE A 100 1.47 -4.12 -2.43
C PHE A 100 2.01 -5.42 -3.02
N ILE A 101 2.04 -5.50 -4.35
CA ILE A 101 2.55 -6.64 -5.10
C ILE A 101 3.56 -6.15 -6.15
N SER A 102 4.75 -6.73 -6.18
CA SER A 102 5.74 -6.50 -7.23
C SER A 102 6.64 -7.71 -7.43
N ASP A 103 7.52 -7.63 -8.44
CA ASP A 103 8.58 -8.62 -8.66
C ASP A 103 9.62 -8.63 -7.53
N LEU A 104 9.87 -7.49 -6.89
CA LEU A 104 10.89 -7.33 -5.86
C LEU A 104 10.36 -7.53 -4.45
N ASP A 105 9.21 -6.96 -4.12
CA ASP A 105 8.66 -7.00 -2.77
C ASP A 105 7.12 -7.07 -2.77
N ASN A 106 6.59 -7.64 -1.70
CA ASN A 106 5.17 -7.89 -1.48
C ASN A 106 4.85 -7.62 -0.01
N ILE A 107 4.06 -6.58 0.26
CA ILE A 107 3.86 -6.06 1.63
C ILE A 107 2.38 -5.71 1.84
N THR A 108 1.87 -5.96 3.04
CA THR A 108 0.57 -5.43 3.49
C THR A 108 0.76 -4.27 4.48
N PHE A 109 0.04 -3.17 4.28
CA PHE A 109 0.04 -1.98 5.13
C PHE A 109 -1.31 -1.84 5.82
N PHE A 110 -1.28 -1.57 7.12
CA PHE A 110 -2.46 -1.44 7.96
C PHE A 110 -2.62 -0.02 8.52
N PRO A 111 -3.85 0.44 8.81
CA PRO A 111 -4.09 1.66 9.56
C PRO A 111 -3.49 1.60 10.97
N HIS A 112 -2.92 2.70 11.47
CA HIS A 112 -2.23 2.75 12.76
C HIS A 112 -3.05 3.38 13.91
N GLN A 113 -4.16 4.09 13.63
CA GLN A 113 -5.02 4.68 14.68
C GLN A 113 -6.41 4.03 14.76
N THR A 114 -6.77 3.26 13.74
CA THR A 114 -8.07 2.60 13.67
C THR A 114 -7.88 1.15 14.08
N SER A 115 -8.63 0.66 15.05
CA SER A 115 -8.75 -0.78 15.30
C SER A 115 -9.52 -1.45 14.15
N ALA A 116 -9.23 -2.73 13.89
CA ALA A 116 -10.06 -3.55 13.01
C ALA A 116 -11.44 -3.74 13.67
N LEU A 117 -12.35 -2.78 13.51
CA LEU A 117 -13.72 -2.94 14.00
C LEU A 117 -14.34 -4.13 13.26
N VAL A 118 -14.77 -5.13 14.02
CA VAL A 118 -15.29 -6.41 13.50
C VAL A 118 -16.57 -6.22 12.68
N ALA A 119 -17.29 -5.13 12.88
CA ALA A 119 -18.59 -4.86 12.25
C ALA A 119 -18.53 -4.08 10.93
N CYS A 120 -17.36 -3.61 10.47
CA CYS A 120 -17.25 -2.91 9.19
C CYS A 120 -16.58 -3.77 8.13
N HIS A 121 -17.12 -3.72 6.90
CA HIS A 121 -16.41 -4.25 5.74
C HIS A 121 -15.09 -3.49 5.57
N HIS A 122 -13.96 -4.19 5.80
CA HIS A 122 -12.64 -3.62 5.58
C HIS A 122 -12.41 -3.46 4.09
N ARG A 123 -12.07 -2.25 3.66
CA ARG A 123 -11.66 -2.01 2.28
C ARG A 123 -10.21 -2.46 2.12
N VAL A 124 -9.98 -3.29 1.10
CA VAL A 124 -8.64 -3.74 0.69
C VAL A 124 -8.32 -3.10 -0.64
N ILE A 125 -7.32 -2.23 -0.64
CA ILE A 125 -6.71 -1.60 -1.79
C ILE A 125 -5.55 -2.50 -2.22
N VAL A 126 -5.48 -2.90 -3.48
CA VAL A 126 -4.41 -3.77 -4.01
C VAL A 126 -3.72 -3.06 -5.15
N ILE A 127 -2.48 -2.64 -4.90
CA ILE A 127 -1.65 -1.90 -5.84
C ILE A 127 -0.48 -2.78 -6.27
N ALA A 128 -0.25 -2.88 -7.58
CA ALA A 128 0.89 -3.61 -8.12
C ALA A 128 1.83 -2.70 -8.88
N PHE A 129 3.14 -2.89 -8.70
CA PHE A 129 4.17 -2.18 -9.42
C PHE A 129 4.75 -3.08 -10.51
N VAL A 130 4.68 -2.59 -11.75
CA VAL A 130 5.04 -3.33 -12.97
C VAL A 130 5.99 -2.49 -13.81
N ASN A 131 6.81 -3.18 -14.62
CA ASN A 131 7.80 -2.55 -15.51
C ASN A 131 8.76 -1.58 -14.82
N ARG A 132 8.89 -1.66 -13.49
CA ARG A 132 9.73 -0.82 -12.63
C ARG A 132 9.43 0.69 -12.71
N ASN A 133 8.26 1.07 -13.21
CA ASN A 133 7.88 2.49 -13.34
C ASN A 133 6.36 2.77 -13.30
N HIS A 134 5.52 1.75 -13.18
CA HIS A 134 4.07 1.94 -13.30
C HIS A 134 3.28 1.19 -12.26
N PHE A 135 2.25 1.84 -11.71
CA PHE A 135 1.30 1.23 -10.79
C PHE A 135 -0.02 0.89 -11.48
N ILE A 136 -0.52 -0.31 -11.20
CA ILE A 136 -1.84 -0.78 -11.62
C ILE A 136 -2.67 -1.20 -10.41
N GLY A 137 -3.99 -1.14 -10.55
CA GLY A 137 -4.92 -1.66 -9.55
C GLY A 137 -5.24 -3.11 -9.83
N LEU A 138 -5.28 -3.95 -8.80
CA LEU A 138 -5.72 -5.34 -8.88
C LEU A 138 -7.00 -5.56 -8.08
N ASN A 139 -7.82 -6.52 -8.53
CA ASN A 139 -8.91 -7.06 -7.74
C ASN A 139 -8.51 -8.48 -7.32
N LEU A 140 -8.67 -8.77 -6.04
CA LEU A 140 -8.42 -10.10 -5.48
C LEU A 140 -9.74 -10.78 -5.13
N GLU A 141 -9.73 -12.11 -5.15
CA GLU A 141 -10.78 -12.89 -4.50
C GLU A 141 -10.92 -12.50 -3.01
N PRO A 142 -12.12 -12.52 -2.41
CA PRO A 142 -12.36 -12.01 -1.05
C PRO A 142 -11.40 -12.54 0.03
N ASN A 143 -11.01 -13.81 -0.08
CA ASN A 143 -10.11 -14.49 0.86
C ASN A 143 -8.74 -14.80 0.25
N ALA A 144 -8.36 -14.13 -0.83
CA ALA A 144 -7.07 -14.31 -1.48
C ALA A 144 -5.94 -14.15 -0.45
N PRO A 145 -4.90 -15.00 -0.51
CA PRO A 145 -3.70 -14.83 0.32
C PRO A 145 -3.10 -13.44 0.12
N ILE A 146 -2.60 -12.83 1.19
CA ILE A 146 -1.95 -11.51 1.12
C ILE A 146 -0.57 -11.54 1.79
N PRO A 147 0.35 -10.65 1.38
CA PRO A 147 1.71 -10.64 1.90
C PRO A 147 1.78 -10.30 3.39
N PRO A 148 2.91 -10.58 4.05
CA PRO A 148 3.14 -10.18 5.44
C PRO A 148 3.02 -8.67 5.67
N PRO A 149 2.73 -8.25 6.91
CA PRO A 149 2.65 -6.83 7.26
C PRO A 149 3.99 -6.11 7.14
N TYR A 150 3.95 -4.81 6.86
CA TYR A 150 5.13 -3.94 6.90
C TYR A 150 5.79 -3.94 8.27
N TYR A 151 7.08 -4.28 8.33
CA TYR A 151 7.76 -4.59 9.58
C TYR A 151 7.88 -3.39 10.54
N LEU A 152 8.12 -2.16 10.02
CA LEU A 152 8.18 -0.98 10.87
C LEU A 152 6.82 -0.65 11.47
N TRP A 153 5.74 -0.85 10.71
CA TRP A 153 4.39 -0.71 11.26
C TRP A 153 4.16 -1.70 12.41
N VAL A 154 4.54 -2.98 12.24
CA VAL A 154 4.40 -3.99 13.32
C VAL A 154 5.18 -3.58 14.58
N ARG A 155 6.38 -3.02 14.38
CA ARG A 155 7.27 -2.61 15.47
C ARG A 155 6.74 -1.40 16.24
N HIS A 156 6.25 -0.38 15.54
CA HIS A 156 5.99 0.95 16.11
C HIS A 156 4.51 1.28 16.33
N SER A 157 3.59 0.46 15.81
CA SER A 157 2.14 0.70 15.98
C SER A 157 1.64 0.44 17.39
N PRO A 158 0.64 1.22 17.84
CA PRO A 158 0.01 1.03 19.15
C PRO A 158 -0.69 -0.33 19.22
N VAL A 159 -0.92 -0.81 20.45
CA VAL A 159 -1.49 -2.15 20.71
C VAL A 159 -2.88 -2.29 20.07
N GLU A 160 -3.67 -1.22 20.10
CA GLU A 160 -5.03 -1.16 19.54
C GLU A 160 -5.02 -1.41 18.03
N ALA A 161 -4.03 -0.86 17.32
CA ALA A 161 -3.86 -1.08 15.88
C ALA A 161 -3.41 -2.51 15.57
N LYS A 162 -2.71 -3.19 16.48
CA LYS A 162 -2.29 -4.59 16.26
C LYS A 162 -3.45 -5.57 16.16
N SER A 163 -4.69 -5.15 16.46
CA SER A 163 -5.92 -5.91 16.17
C SER A 163 -6.13 -6.25 14.68
N TRP A 164 -5.48 -5.51 13.75
CA TRP A 164 -5.46 -5.87 12.33
C TRP A 164 -4.78 -7.22 12.05
N LEU A 165 -3.74 -7.58 12.82
CA LEU A 165 -2.95 -8.79 12.59
C LEU A 165 -3.79 -10.08 12.69
N PRO A 166 -4.50 -10.37 13.81
CA PRO A 166 -5.31 -11.58 13.91
C PRO A 166 -6.45 -11.61 12.88
N THR A 167 -6.98 -10.44 12.48
CA THR A 167 -8.03 -10.35 11.46
C THR A 167 -7.57 -10.89 10.10
N TYR A 168 -6.30 -10.71 9.74
CA TYR A 168 -5.73 -11.11 8.44
C TYR A 168 -4.80 -12.32 8.53
N GLU A 169 -4.64 -12.93 9.71
CA GLU A 169 -3.66 -14.00 9.97
C GLU A 169 -3.84 -15.20 9.04
N GLY A 170 -5.07 -15.63 8.78
CA GLY A 170 -5.35 -16.74 7.87
C GLY A 170 -4.85 -16.48 6.44
N ARG A 171 -5.09 -15.27 5.92
CA ARG A 171 -4.66 -14.85 4.58
C ARG A 171 -3.13 -14.72 4.48
N ILE A 172 -2.50 -14.22 5.54
CA ILE A 172 -1.03 -14.07 5.63
C ILE A 172 -0.35 -15.44 5.76
N THR A 173 -0.91 -16.35 6.55
CA THR A 173 -0.39 -17.71 6.71
C THR A 173 -0.43 -18.47 5.40
N GLU A 174 -1.55 -18.38 4.68
CA GLU A 174 -1.68 -19.02 3.38
C GLU A 174 -0.71 -18.45 2.34
N TRP A 175 -0.45 -17.13 2.38
CA TRP A 175 0.53 -16.50 1.49
C TRP A 175 1.93 -17.09 1.72
N ARG A 176 2.35 -17.18 2.99
CA ARG A 176 3.64 -17.78 3.36
C ARG A 176 3.73 -19.24 2.90
N ARG A 177 2.66 -20.01 3.09
CA ARG A 177 2.60 -21.41 2.65
C ARG A 177 2.83 -21.53 1.14
N ILE A 178 2.14 -20.72 0.33
CA ILE A 178 2.27 -20.73 -1.13
C ILE A 178 3.68 -20.27 -1.57
N ARG A 179 4.20 -19.19 -0.96
CA ARG A 179 5.55 -18.69 -1.28
C ARG A 179 6.63 -19.75 -1.00
N ASN A 180 6.56 -20.42 0.14
CA ASN A 180 7.50 -21.49 0.47
C ASN A 180 7.43 -22.66 -0.54
N ILE A 181 6.23 -23.03 -0.99
CA ILE A 181 6.08 -24.07 -2.02
C ILE A 181 6.74 -23.65 -3.34
N ILE A 182 6.55 -22.40 -3.76
CA ILE A 182 7.14 -21.89 -5.00
C ILE A 182 8.66 -21.82 -4.90
N GLN A 183 9.21 -21.30 -3.80
CA GLN A 183 10.66 -21.24 -3.57
C GLN A 183 11.30 -22.63 -3.53
N ASN A 184 10.67 -23.58 -2.86
CA ASN A 184 11.17 -24.96 -2.82
C ASN A 184 11.07 -25.68 -4.19
N ALA A 185 10.16 -25.23 -5.07
CA ALA A 185 10.04 -25.77 -6.42
C ALA A 185 11.07 -25.14 -7.40
N ASN A 186 11.49 -23.90 -7.14
CA ASN A 186 12.45 -23.14 -7.95
C ASN A 186 13.57 -22.56 -7.06
N PRO A 187 14.53 -23.38 -6.62
CA PRO A 187 15.55 -22.96 -5.65
C PRO A 187 16.59 -21.96 -6.19
N ASP A 188 16.64 -21.73 -7.50
CA ASP A 188 17.69 -20.91 -8.15
C ASP A 188 17.36 -19.40 -8.24
N ASP A 189 16.17 -18.95 -7.80
CA ASP A 189 15.74 -17.53 -7.88
C ASP A 189 16.21 -16.67 -6.68
N ASP A 190 16.90 -17.24 -5.68
CA ASP A 190 17.31 -16.54 -4.43
C ASP A 190 18.76 -16.01 -4.44
N ILE A 191 19.41 -15.88 -5.61
CA ILE A 191 20.71 -15.20 -5.71
C ILE A 191 20.49 -13.80 -6.28
N ASN A 192 20.21 -12.83 -5.39
CA ASN A 192 20.76 -11.46 -5.40
C ASN A 192 20.04 -10.62 -4.32
N VAL A 193 20.65 -10.58 -3.14
CA VAL A 193 20.43 -9.56 -2.09
C VAL A 193 21.02 -8.22 -2.54
#